data_AF-A0AAE1RIG7-F1
#
_entry.id   AF-A0AAE1RIG7-F1
#
_cell.length_a   1.000
_cell.length_b   1.000
_cell.length_c   1.000
_cell.angle_alpha   90.00
_cell.angle_beta   90.00
_cell.angle_gamma   90.00
#
_symmetry.space_group_name_H-M   'P 1'
#
loop_
_entity.id
_entity.type
_entity.pdbx_description
1 polymer ?
#
loop_
_entity_poly.entity_id
_entity_poly.type
_entity_poly.pdbx_seq_one_letter_code
_entity_poly.pdbx_strand_id
1 'polypeptide(L)'
;MEKEGKSDSDNRSTIKVNVKFSGRSIQVEISDESTVKHLKSLLQPLTNVLSRGQKLIFKGKVLADEMTLKSLEVGNGAKIMLMASQGLHQGDGPIRKEASTLPTVRRMPEAMRPKRDAPQVPVVKSQLERWKATGVVALSECNLKALPDEVLTCGHSARVLDLSHNSIQHLPAAINSLSSLQKLILNGNEIMDNSFSWEELASLKSLMVISLNQNHIATLPPEVGTLTSLRQLHIAHNKLTGLPSEIGLLTGLEVLIVNNNRIHSIPESIGGCASLIEVDLSSNLLVELPETVSKLKDLKALYLKNNGLKSLPSSIFKLCCELSILDLHGTEITMDVIRQLEGWENFDERRRSKHQKQLDFRVSSSAKFDEGADKS
;
A
#
# COMPACT_ATOMS: atom_id res chain seq x y z
N MET A 1 -46.27 41.89 -27.00
CA MET A 1 -46.42 40.44 -26.85
C MET A 1 -45.02 39.87 -26.80
N GLU A 2 -44.53 39.46 -25.63
CA GLU A 2 -43.56 38.37 -25.50
C GLU A 2 -43.42 38.04 -24.01
N LYS A 3 -43.41 36.73 -23.74
CA LYS A 3 -43.80 36.11 -22.49
C LYS A 3 -42.64 36.03 -21.51
N GLU A 4 -42.98 36.19 -20.24
CA GLU A 4 -42.23 35.70 -19.09
C GLU A 4 -41.92 34.20 -19.26
N GLY A 5 -40.63 33.84 -19.21
CA GLY A 5 -40.16 32.47 -19.06
C GLY A 5 -39.67 32.24 -17.65
N LYS A 6 -40.51 31.63 -16.81
CA LYS A 6 -40.11 31.01 -15.54
C LYS A 6 -39.03 29.95 -15.83
N SER A 7 -37.84 30.13 -15.26
CA SER A 7 -36.85 29.06 -15.15
C SER A 7 -37.16 28.20 -13.94
N ASP A 8 -37.42 26.92 -14.21
CA ASP A 8 -37.76 25.88 -13.24
C ASP A 8 -36.79 25.84 -12.05
N SER A 9 -37.39 25.87 -10.86
CA SER A 9 -36.76 25.49 -9.60
C SER A 9 -36.40 24.00 -9.65
N ASP A 10 -35.11 23.69 -9.70
CA ASP A 10 -34.56 22.35 -9.58
C ASP A 10 -34.85 21.84 -8.14
N ASN A 11 -36.02 21.23 -7.95
CA ASN A 11 -36.54 20.79 -6.66
C ASN A 11 -35.80 19.52 -6.21
N ARG A 12 -34.55 19.65 -5.76
CA ARG A 12 -33.77 18.54 -5.19
C ARG A 12 -34.39 18.12 -3.86
N SER A 13 -35.07 16.97 -3.85
CA SER A 13 -35.63 16.38 -2.65
C SER A 13 -34.53 15.80 -1.75
N THR A 14 -34.10 16.58 -0.76
CA THR A 14 -33.18 16.10 0.29
C THR A 14 -33.90 15.13 1.22
N ILE A 15 -33.31 13.96 1.45
CA ILE A 15 -33.81 12.93 2.37
C ILE A 15 -32.84 12.75 3.54
N LYS A 16 -33.37 12.48 4.74
CA LYS A 16 -32.57 12.13 5.92
C LYS A 16 -32.57 10.62 6.10
N VAL A 17 -31.40 10.01 6.15
CA VAL A 17 -31.24 8.55 6.29
C VAL A 17 -30.55 8.24 7.61
N ASN A 18 -31.04 7.21 8.31
CA ASN A 18 -30.47 6.72 9.57
C ASN A 18 -29.68 5.44 9.34
N VAL A 19 -28.36 5.51 9.46
CA VAL A 19 -27.45 4.39 9.24
C VAL A 19 -27.02 3.79 10.56
N LYS A 20 -27.39 2.53 10.82
CA LYS A 20 -26.97 1.77 11.99
C LYS A 20 -25.60 1.13 11.74
N PHE A 21 -24.64 1.43 12.60
CA PHE A 21 -23.30 0.86 12.56
C PHE A 21 -22.75 0.63 13.97
N SER A 22 -22.27 -0.58 14.27
CA SER A 22 -21.61 -0.92 15.55
C SER A 22 -22.38 -0.46 16.82
N GLY A 23 -23.70 -0.62 16.81
CA GLY A 23 -24.57 -0.24 17.94
C GLY A 23 -24.95 1.25 18.02
N ARG A 24 -24.48 2.09 17.09
CA ARG A 24 -24.80 3.53 17.00
C ARG A 24 -25.65 3.82 15.76
N SER A 25 -26.40 4.93 15.78
CA SER A 25 -27.19 5.41 14.64
C SER A 25 -26.61 6.74 14.14
N ILE A 26 -26.24 6.79 12.87
CA ILE A 26 -25.62 7.94 12.20
C ILE A 26 -26.67 8.53 11.27
N GLN A 27 -26.98 9.82 11.40
CA GLN A 27 -27.93 10.50 10.52
C GLN A 27 -27.18 11.23 9.41
N VAL A 28 -27.58 11.00 8.17
CA VAL A 28 -26.96 11.62 6.98
C VAL A 28 -28.06 12.25 6.13
N GLU A 29 -27.86 13.50 5.73
CA GLU A 29 -28.72 14.20 4.77
C GLU A 29 -28.12 14.06 3.37
N ILE A 30 -28.90 13.55 2.43
CA ILE A 30 -28.44 13.26 1.07
C ILE A 30 -29.60 13.47 0.09
N SER A 31 -29.31 13.81 -1.18
CA SER A 31 -30.35 13.86 -2.22
C SER A 31 -30.85 12.46 -2.56
N ASP A 32 -32.15 12.29 -2.80
CA ASP A 32 -32.75 11.00 -3.20
C ASP A 32 -32.22 10.48 -4.55
N GLU A 33 -31.72 11.35 -5.40
CA GLU A 33 -31.11 11.00 -6.69
C GLU A 33 -29.62 10.62 -6.57
N SER A 34 -29.02 10.76 -5.39
CA SER A 34 -27.63 10.37 -5.16
C SER A 34 -27.46 8.85 -5.20
N THR A 35 -26.27 8.41 -5.63
CA THR A 35 -25.91 7.00 -5.68
C THR A 35 -25.53 6.44 -4.31
N VAL A 36 -25.62 5.12 -4.15
CA VAL A 36 -25.15 4.41 -2.96
C VAL A 36 -23.65 4.63 -2.75
N LYS A 37 -22.86 4.73 -3.83
CA LYS A 37 -21.43 5.09 -3.77
C LYS A 37 -21.20 6.44 -3.08
N HIS A 38 -22.04 7.43 -3.37
CA HIS A 38 -21.95 8.75 -2.72
C HIS A 38 -22.29 8.66 -1.23
N LEU A 39 -23.33 7.91 -0.86
CA LEU A 39 -23.69 7.65 0.54
C LEU A 39 -22.54 6.95 1.30
N LYS A 40 -21.86 5.98 0.68
CA LYS A 40 -20.70 5.30 1.27
C LYS A 40 -19.52 6.25 1.54
N SER A 41 -19.28 7.18 0.62
CA SER A 41 -18.24 8.22 0.77
C SER A 41 -18.56 9.14 1.96
N LEU A 42 -19.82 9.54 2.16
CA LEU A 42 -20.23 10.34 3.32
C LEU A 42 -20.10 9.57 4.65
N LEU A 43 -20.32 8.25 4.63
CA LEU A 43 -20.21 7.41 5.83
C LEU A 43 -18.78 7.04 6.20
N GLN A 44 -17.84 7.10 5.26
CA GLN A 44 -16.44 6.75 5.48
C GLN A 44 -15.80 7.52 6.65
N PRO A 45 -15.83 8.87 6.70
CA PRO A 45 -15.25 9.62 7.81
C PRO A 45 -15.99 9.38 9.15
N LEU A 46 -17.27 8.99 9.10
CA LEU A 46 -18.10 8.78 10.29
C LEU A 46 -17.95 7.39 10.91
N THR A 47 -17.56 6.40 10.11
CA THR A 47 -17.55 4.98 10.50
C THR A 47 -16.14 4.39 10.56
N ASN A 48 -15.14 5.07 10.00
CA ASN A 48 -13.77 4.57 9.86
C ASN A 48 -13.70 3.25 9.05
N VAL A 49 -14.70 3.00 8.19
CA VAL A 49 -14.77 1.86 7.27
C VAL A 49 -14.56 2.40 5.86
N LEU A 50 -13.58 1.86 5.14
CA LEU A 50 -13.34 2.22 3.74
C LEU A 50 -14.60 1.93 2.91
N SER A 51 -14.91 2.77 1.93
CA SER A 51 -16.09 2.62 1.04
C SER A 51 -16.21 1.20 0.45
N ARG A 52 -15.10 0.60 0.03
CA ARG A 52 -15.03 -0.79 -0.46
C ARG A 52 -15.37 -1.86 0.59
N GLY A 53 -15.16 -1.54 1.87
CA GLY A 53 -15.50 -2.41 3.00
C GLY A 53 -16.88 -2.17 3.59
N GLN A 54 -17.62 -1.18 3.09
CA GLN A 54 -18.97 -0.86 3.52
C GLN A 54 -20.00 -1.68 2.74
N LYS A 55 -20.76 -2.54 3.44
CA LYS A 55 -21.96 -3.19 2.91
C LYS A 55 -23.20 -2.53 3.51
N LEU A 56 -23.91 -1.76 2.70
CA LEU A 56 -25.17 -1.11 3.09
C LEU A 56 -26.33 -2.06 2.80
N ILE A 57 -27.22 -2.24 3.78
CA ILE A 57 -28.36 -3.15 3.72
C ILE A 57 -29.63 -2.37 4.06
N PHE A 58 -30.62 -2.42 3.16
CA PHE A 58 -31.93 -1.82 3.36
C PHE A 58 -33.01 -2.85 3.01
N LYS A 59 -34.03 -3.00 3.86
CA LYS A 59 -35.10 -4.03 3.73
C LYS A 59 -34.56 -5.44 3.41
N GLY A 60 -33.42 -5.83 4.00
CA GLY A 60 -32.80 -7.15 3.80
C GLY A 60 -32.04 -7.33 2.48
N LYS A 61 -31.93 -6.29 1.63
CA LYS A 61 -31.17 -6.32 0.37
C LYS A 61 -29.88 -5.50 0.50
N VAL A 62 -28.78 -6.04 -0.03
CA VAL A 62 -27.51 -5.31 -0.14
C VAL A 62 -27.62 -4.30 -1.28
N LEU A 63 -27.26 -3.05 -1.00
CA LEU A 63 -27.34 -1.95 -1.96
C LEU A 63 -26.10 -1.94 -2.86
N ALA A 64 -26.31 -1.87 -4.18
CA ALA A 64 -25.25 -1.79 -5.19
C ALA A 64 -24.83 -0.33 -5.44
N ASP A 65 -23.53 -0.12 -5.69
CA ASP A 65 -22.90 1.22 -5.70
C ASP A 65 -23.46 2.17 -6.76
N GLU A 66 -23.84 1.63 -7.92
CA GLU A 66 -24.34 2.40 -9.08
C GLU A 66 -25.84 2.72 -9.01
N MET A 67 -26.57 2.15 -8.04
CA MET A 67 -28.01 2.41 -7.89
C MET A 67 -28.26 3.72 -7.14
N THR A 68 -29.31 4.45 -7.54
CA THR A 68 -29.75 5.67 -6.85
C THR A 68 -30.64 5.32 -5.67
N LEU A 69 -30.64 6.15 -4.61
CA LEU A 69 -31.47 5.93 -3.43
C LEU A 69 -32.98 5.91 -3.76
N LYS A 70 -33.39 6.71 -4.74
CA LYS A 70 -34.76 6.74 -5.31
C LYS A 70 -35.15 5.42 -5.96
N SER A 71 -34.27 4.82 -6.77
CA SER A 71 -34.52 3.50 -7.40
C SER A 71 -34.61 2.35 -6.39
N LEU A 72 -34.06 2.55 -5.19
CA LEU A 72 -34.04 1.58 -4.09
C LEU A 72 -35.15 1.82 -3.05
N GLU A 73 -36.07 2.76 -3.32
CA GLU A 73 -37.13 3.19 -2.40
C GLU A 73 -36.61 3.64 -1.02
N VAL A 74 -35.39 4.18 -0.96
CA VAL A 74 -34.82 4.73 0.27
C VAL A 74 -35.38 6.15 0.43
N GLY A 75 -36.45 6.26 1.22
CA GLY A 75 -37.10 7.54 1.52
C GLY A 75 -36.57 8.25 2.78
N ASN A 76 -37.15 9.41 3.07
CA ASN A 76 -36.86 10.16 4.28
C ASN A 76 -37.16 9.33 5.55
N GLY A 77 -36.23 9.30 6.49
CA GLY A 77 -36.29 8.49 7.72
C GLY A 77 -35.88 7.03 7.57
N ALA A 78 -35.45 6.58 6.38
CA ALA A 78 -35.06 5.20 6.13
C ALA A 78 -33.96 4.71 7.08
N LYS A 79 -34.08 3.45 7.54
CA LYS A 79 -33.10 2.78 8.40
C LYS A 79 -32.24 1.85 7.57
N ILE A 80 -30.98 2.21 7.36
CA ILE A 80 -29.99 1.40 6.63
C ILE A 80 -29.05 0.76 7.64
N MET A 81 -28.68 -0.50 7.45
CA MET A 81 -27.65 -1.15 8.25
C MET A 81 -26.34 -1.13 7.49
N LEU A 82 -25.27 -0.69 8.14
CA LEU A 82 -23.92 -0.78 7.61
C LEU A 82 -23.20 -1.97 8.25
N MET A 83 -22.72 -2.90 7.43
CA MET A 83 -21.80 -3.96 7.84
C MET A 83 -20.41 -3.69 7.28
N ALA A 84 -19.39 -3.73 8.15
CA ALA A 84 -18.00 -3.67 7.73
C ALA A 84 -17.50 -5.08 7.42
N SER A 85 -16.86 -5.27 6.27
CA SER A 85 -16.06 -6.47 6.02
C SER A 85 -14.80 -6.45 6.90
N GLN A 86 -14.50 -7.58 7.54
CA GLN A 86 -13.34 -7.70 8.44
C GLN A 86 -12.04 -7.29 7.73
N GLY A 87 -11.18 -6.53 8.43
CA GLY A 87 -9.87 -6.11 7.93
C GLY A 87 -9.85 -4.83 7.08
N LEU A 88 -10.99 -4.17 6.87
CA LEU A 88 -11.11 -2.93 6.07
C LEU A 88 -11.48 -1.69 6.91
N HIS A 89 -11.09 -1.70 8.18
CA HIS A 89 -11.09 -0.49 9.02
C HIS A 89 -9.82 0.31 8.76
N GLN A 90 -9.93 1.63 8.70
CA GLN A 90 -8.76 2.51 8.68
C GLN A 90 -8.00 2.33 10.01
N GLY A 91 -7.03 1.42 10.00
CA GLY A 91 -6.01 1.29 11.04
C GLY A 91 -6.39 0.55 12.31
N ASP A 92 -7.12 -0.58 12.26
CA ASP A 92 -7.00 -1.63 13.29
C ASP A 92 -7.58 -2.97 12.81
N GLY A 93 -6.75 -4.01 12.84
CA GLY A 93 -7.24 -5.39 13.03
C GLY A 93 -7.96 -5.49 14.39
N PRO A 94 -8.74 -6.54 14.66
CA PRO A 94 -9.73 -6.53 15.74
C PRO A 94 -9.08 -6.13 17.07
N ILE A 95 -9.73 -5.21 17.80
CA ILE A 95 -9.45 -4.96 19.22
C ILE A 95 -9.66 -6.30 19.94
N ARG A 96 -8.60 -7.09 20.05
CA ARG A 96 -8.57 -8.22 20.98
C ARG A 96 -8.46 -7.58 22.35
N LYS A 97 -9.58 -7.59 23.07
CA LYS A 97 -9.56 -7.43 24.53
C LYS A 97 -8.55 -8.44 25.07
N GLU A 98 -7.42 -7.92 25.52
CA GLU A 98 -6.52 -8.46 26.52
C GLU A 98 -6.37 -9.99 26.55
N ALA A 99 -5.28 -10.49 25.97
CA ALA A 99 -4.65 -11.71 26.48
C ALA A 99 -3.85 -11.32 27.73
N SER A 100 -4.52 -11.29 28.89
CA SER A 100 -3.85 -11.36 30.18
C SER A 100 -3.65 -12.82 30.55
N THR A 101 -2.42 -13.31 30.48
CA THR A 101 -2.04 -14.58 31.11
C THR A 101 -1.73 -14.32 32.58
N LEU A 102 -2.62 -14.73 33.47
CA LEU A 102 -2.27 -15.02 34.87
C LEU A 102 -2.98 -16.30 35.33
N PRO A 103 -2.34 -17.07 36.22
CA PRO A 103 -2.64 -18.48 36.43
C PRO A 103 -3.94 -18.71 37.21
N THR A 104 -4.54 -19.86 36.91
CA THR A 104 -5.67 -20.50 37.58
C THR A 104 -5.64 -20.35 39.11
N VAL A 105 -6.56 -19.58 39.68
CA VAL A 105 -7.07 -19.80 41.04
C VAL A 105 -8.58 -19.53 41.11
N ARG A 106 -9.31 -20.63 41.35
CA ARG A 106 -10.64 -20.84 41.95
C ARG A 106 -11.66 -19.67 42.05
N ARG A 107 -12.83 -19.95 41.43
CA ARG A 107 -14.20 -19.42 41.64
C ARG A 107 -14.47 -18.70 42.97
N MET A 108 -15.06 -17.51 42.88
CA MET A 108 -15.82 -16.83 43.95
C MET A 108 -17.16 -16.29 43.36
N PRO A 109 -18.29 -16.31 44.11
CA PRO A 109 -19.62 -15.97 43.57
C PRO A 109 -19.89 -14.46 43.44
N GLU A 110 -20.91 -14.15 42.63
CA GLU A 110 -21.17 -12.90 41.93
C GLU A 110 -21.76 -11.72 42.73
N ALA A 111 -21.66 -11.71 44.07
CA ALA A 111 -22.44 -10.77 44.91
C ALA A 111 -21.67 -9.58 45.54
N MET A 112 -20.37 -9.38 45.26
CA MET A 112 -19.58 -8.31 45.92
C MET A 112 -18.55 -7.62 45.00
N ARG A 113 -18.95 -7.09 43.84
CA ARG A 113 -18.09 -6.17 43.08
C ARG A 113 -18.46 -4.70 43.35
N PRO A 114 -17.53 -3.84 43.82
CA PRO A 114 -17.80 -2.41 43.92
C PRO A 114 -17.94 -1.81 42.52
N LYS A 115 -18.91 -0.91 42.34
CA LYS A 115 -19.05 -0.07 41.14
C LYS A 115 -17.78 0.78 40.99
N ARG A 116 -16.91 0.42 40.06
CA ARG A 116 -15.86 1.33 39.59
C ARG A 116 -16.49 2.24 38.55
N ASP A 117 -16.74 3.49 38.93
CA ASP A 117 -16.89 4.58 37.98
C ASP A 117 -15.55 4.72 37.26
N ALA A 118 -15.41 4.06 36.10
CA ALA A 118 -14.32 4.33 35.20
C ALA A 118 -14.54 5.75 34.66
N PRO A 119 -13.64 6.71 34.89
CA PRO A 119 -13.75 8.00 34.24
C PRO A 119 -13.65 7.75 32.74
N GLN A 120 -14.75 7.93 32.01
CA GLN A 120 -14.71 7.99 30.57
C GLN A 120 -13.96 9.27 30.20
N VAL A 121 -12.66 9.15 29.93
CA VAL A 121 -11.87 10.25 29.39
C VAL A 121 -12.35 10.50 27.96
N PRO A 122 -12.94 11.67 27.64
CA PRO A 122 -13.36 11.97 26.29
C PRO A 122 -12.12 12.41 25.51
N VAL A 123 -11.37 11.45 24.95
CA VAL A 123 -10.24 11.77 24.08
C VAL A 123 -10.76 11.97 22.66
N VAL A 124 -11.48 13.06 22.42
CA VAL A 124 -11.63 13.59 21.06
C VAL A 124 -10.33 14.36 20.74
N LYS A 125 -9.23 13.63 20.59
CA LYS A 125 -7.98 14.22 20.09
C LYS A 125 -8.24 14.74 18.68
N SER A 126 -7.80 15.97 18.41
CA SER A 126 -7.82 16.51 17.05
C SER A 126 -7.03 15.58 16.10
N GLN A 127 -7.33 15.63 14.81
CA GLN A 127 -6.62 14.82 13.81
C GLN A 127 -5.10 15.01 13.90
N LEU A 128 -4.67 16.26 14.08
CA LEU A 128 -3.26 16.62 14.24
C LEU A 128 -2.64 16.00 15.51
N GLU A 129 -3.31 16.05 16.65
CA GLU A 129 -2.82 15.41 17.88
C GLU A 129 -2.68 13.89 17.72
N ARG A 130 -3.57 13.27 16.94
CA ARG A 130 -3.48 11.84 16.63
C ARG A 130 -2.28 11.53 15.73
N TRP A 131 -2.03 12.35 14.72
CA TRP A 131 -0.84 12.22 13.87
C TRP A 131 0.44 12.39 14.68
N LYS A 132 0.51 13.39 15.56
CA LYS A 132 1.65 13.58 16.46
C LYS A 132 1.84 12.42 17.44
N ALA A 133 0.75 11.88 17.99
CA ALA A 133 0.83 10.77 18.95
C ALA A 133 1.21 9.43 18.30
N THR A 134 0.70 9.14 17.11
CA THR A 134 0.94 7.86 16.41
C THR A 134 2.19 7.90 15.50
N GLY A 135 2.55 9.09 15.05
CA GLY A 135 3.55 9.31 14.01
C GLY A 135 3.13 8.79 12.64
N VAL A 136 1.84 8.56 12.41
CA VAL A 136 1.31 8.06 11.14
C VAL A 136 0.33 9.08 10.58
N VAL A 137 0.65 9.61 9.41
CA VAL A 137 -0.21 10.49 8.62
C VAL A 137 -0.70 9.68 7.42
N ALA A 138 -1.93 9.17 7.50
CA ALA A 138 -2.58 8.42 6.43
C ALA A 138 -3.65 9.28 5.76
N LEU A 139 -3.35 9.74 4.56
CA LEU A 139 -4.13 10.65 3.72
C LEU A 139 -4.36 10.07 2.32
N SER A 140 -4.39 8.75 2.21
CA SER A 140 -4.67 8.06 0.95
C SER A 140 -6.13 8.23 0.51
N GLU A 141 -6.38 8.29 -0.80
CA GLU A 141 -7.72 8.39 -1.40
C GLU A 141 -8.54 9.59 -0.89
N CYS A 142 -7.87 10.72 -0.63
CA CYS A 142 -8.47 11.93 -0.05
C CYS A 142 -8.71 13.04 -1.09
N ASN A 143 -8.53 12.75 -2.39
CA ASN A 143 -8.64 13.71 -3.50
C ASN A 143 -7.77 14.98 -3.30
N LEU A 144 -6.60 14.82 -2.67
CA LEU A 144 -5.68 15.90 -2.41
C LEU A 144 -4.98 16.33 -3.71
N LYS A 145 -4.87 17.64 -3.93
CA LYS A 145 -4.04 18.20 -5.02
C LYS A 145 -2.65 18.63 -4.55
N ALA A 146 -2.51 18.85 -3.25
CA ALA A 146 -1.28 19.25 -2.59
C ALA A 146 -1.24 18.68 -1.17
N LEU A 147 -0.05 18.63 -0.60
CA LEU A 147 0.15 18.27 0.80
C LEU A 147 -0.45 19.37 1.72
N PRO A 148 -1.35 19.04 2.66
CA PRO A 148 -1.85 20.03 3.62
C PRO A 148 -0.75 20.52 4.56
N ASP A 149 -0.72 21.83 4.83
CA ASP A 149 0.31 22.47 5.67
C ASP A 149 0.33 21.92 7.11
N GLU A 150 -0.81 21.44 7.61
CA GLU A 150 -0.91 20.84 8.94
C GLU A 150 -0.04 19.59 9.08
N VAL A 151 0.20 18.86 7.99
CA VAL A 151 1.07 17.68 7.97
C VAL A 151 2.50 18.08 8.33
N LEU A 152 2.98 19.21 7.79
CA LEU A 152 4.33 19.73 8.04
C LEU A 152 4.51 20.09 9.53
N THR A 153 3.44 20.50 10.22
CA THR A 153 3.48 20.80 11.67
C THR A 153 3.71 19.56 12.55
N CYS A 154 3.64 18.35 11.98
CA CYS A 154 4.01 17.12 12.70
C CYS A 154 5.51 17.04 12.96
N GLY A 155 6.33 17.66 12.11
CA GLY A 155 7.79 17.70 12.25
C GLY A 155 8.41 16.32 12.56
N HIS A 156 9.20 16.25 13.63
CA HIS A 156 9.85 15.02 14.11
C HIS A 156 8.87 13.94 14.61
N SER A 157 7.57 14.22 14.73
CA SER A 157 6.61 13.22 15.20
C SER A 157 6.17 12.29 14.07
N ALA A 158 6.17 12.76 12.82
CA ALA A 158 5.76 11.95 11.67
C ALA A 158 6.86 10.95 11.29
N ARG A 159 6.50 9.66 11.26
CA ARG A 159 7.34 8.54 10.84
C ARG A 159 6.84 7.91 9.54
N VAL A 160 5.53 7.93 9.32
CA VAL A 160 4.90 7.38 8.12
C VAL A 160 4.01 8.46 7.52
N LEU A 161 4.21 8.75 6.24
CA LEU A 161 3.37 9.63 5.45
C LEU A 161 2.87 8.85 4.23
N ASP A 162 1.57 8.58 4.21
CA ASP A 162 0.89 7.92 3.10
C ASP A 162 -0.09 8.89 2.44
N LEU A 163 0.21 9.21 1.19
CA LEU A 163 -0.52 10.13 0.32
C LEU A 163 -0.96 9.42 -0.96
N SER A 164 -1.10 8.09 -0.93
CA SER A 164 -1.40 7.29 -2.11
C SER A 164 -2.78 7.59 -2.70
N HIS A 165 -2.94 7.45 -4.01
CA HIS A 165 -4.21 7.61 -4.72
C HIS A 165 -4.83 9.00 -4.51
N ASN A 166 -4.05 10.04 -4.80
CA ASN A 166 -4.47 11.43 -4.82
C ASN A 166 -4.11 12.06 -6.19
N SER A 167 -4.22 13.38 -6.32
CA SER A 167 -3.81 14.15 -7.51
C SER A 167 -2.65 15.10 -7.15
N ILE A 168 -1.71 14.63 -6.33
CA ILE A 168 -0.57 15.46 -5.90
C ILE A 168 0.42 15.57 -7.06
N GLN A 169 0.64 16.80 -7.50
CA GLN A 169 1.63 17.12 -8.53
C GLN A 169 2.94 17.62 -7.93
N HIS A 170 2.90 18.24 -6.75
CA HIS A 170 4.09 18.84 -6.13
C HIS A 170 4.13 18.58 -4.63
N LEU A 171 5.34 18.37 -4.09
CA LEU A 171 5.58 18.41 -2.65
C LEU A 171 6.32 19.69 -2.29
N PRO A 172 5.95 20.35 -1.18
CA PRO A 172 6.64 21.55 -0.73
C PRO A 172 8.07 21.23 -0.27
N ALA A 173 9.01 22.17 -0.48
CA ALA A 173 10.39 22.05 0.00
C ALA A 173 10.47 21.82 1.53
N ALA A 174 9.49 22.33 2.26
CA ALA A 174 9.34 22.14 3.71
C ALA A 174 9.07 20.68 4.14
N ILE A 175 9.00 19.71 3.21
CA ILE A 175 8.94 18.27 3.55
C ILE A 175 10.14 17.81 4.40
N ASN A 176 11.28 18.50 4.28
CA ASN A 176 12.47 18.30 5.10
C ASN A 176 12.21 18.48 6.61
N SER A 177 11.16 19.20 7.00
CA SER A 177 10.76 19.39 8.40
C SER A 177 10.34 18.08 9.08
N LEU A 178 9.94 17.07 8.31
CA LEU A 178 9.58 15.74 8.78
C LEU A 178 10.83 14.88 9.05
N SER A 179 11.76 15.38 9.87
CA SER A 179 13.11 14.82 10.04
C SER A 179 13.18 13.36 10.53
N SER A 180 12.10 12.85 11.13
CA SER A 180 11.99 11.47 11.61
C SER A 180 11.18 10.56 10.67
N LEU A 181 10.89 11.03 9.45
CA LEU A 181 10.13 10.26 8.47
C LEU A 181 10.92 9.03 8.03
N GLN A 182 10.30 7.87 8.17
CA GLN A 182 10.84 6.56 7.83
C GLN A 182 10.21 6.00 6.56
N LYS A 183 8.93 6.31 6.30
CA LYS A 183 8.20 5.82 5.14
C LYS A 183 7.45 6.95 4.46
N LEU A 184 7.72 7.13 3.17
CA LEU A 184 7.00 8.05 2.29
C LEU A 184 6.34 7.25 1.18
N ILE A 185 5.01 7.29 1.13
CA ILE A 185 4.19 6.54 0.18
C ILE A 185 3.35 7.53 -0.63
N LEU A 186 3.59 7.60 -1.93
CA LEU A 186 3.05 8.56 -2.88
C LEU A 186 2.49 7.84 -4.13
N ASN A 187 2.07 6.59 -3.97
CA ASN A 187 1.64 5.76 -5.10
C ASN A 187 0.39 6.36 -5.77
N GLY A 188 0.26 6.27 -7.10
CA GLY A 188 -0.96 6.69 -7.78
C GLY A 188 -1.23 8.19 -7.62
N ASN A 189 -0.26 9.02 -7.95
CA ASN A 189 -0.36 10.48 -7.99
C ASN A 189 0.05 11.00 -9.38
N GLU A 190 0.23 12.31 -9.51
CA GLU A 190 0.63 12.98 -10.75
C GLU A 190 2.08 13.50 -10.66
N ILE A 191 2.95 12.78 -9.94
CA ILE A 191 4.33 13.18 -9.69
C ILE A 191 5.18 13.00 -10.96
N MET A 192 5.95 14.03 -11.30
CA MET A 192 6.94 14.09 -12.36
C MET A 192 8.32 14.38 -11.76
N ASP A 193 9.37 14.40 -12.58
CA ASP A 193 10.77 14.54 -12.14
C ASP A 193 11.01 15.81 -11.32
N ASN A 194 10.38 16.92 -11.71
CA ASN A 194 10.53 18.23 -11.09
C ASN A 194 9.45 18.55 -10.04
N SER A 195 8.69 17.53 -9.62
CA SER A 195 7.58 17.72 -8.68
C SER A 195 8.02 18.11 -7.28
N PHE A 196 9.27 17.82 -6.91
CA PHE A 196 9.86 18.19 -5.63
C PHE A 196 11.38 18.29 -5.75
N SER A 197 12.00 18.98 -4.79
CA SER A 197 13.46 19.00 -4.67
C SER A 197 13.94 17.69 -4.07
N TRP A 198 14.75 16.96 -4.84
CA TRP A 198 15.39 15.74 -4.37
C TRP A 198 16.45 16.02 -3.30
N GLU A 199 17.06 17.20 -3.28
CA GLU A 199 17.96 17.64 -2.21
C GLU A 199 17.23 17.71 -0.86
N GLU A 200 16.00 18.23 -0.87
CA GLU A 200 15.19 18.33 0.34
C GLU A 200 14.71 16.96 0.80
N LEU A 201 14.34 16.07 -0.11
CA LEU A 201 14.01 14.70 0.23
C LEU A 201 15.23 13.92 0.75
N ALA A 202 16.40 14.13 0.14
CA ALA A 202 17.69 13.58 0.53
C ALA A 202 18.15 14.03 1.94
N SER A 203 17.62 15.15 2.44
CA SER A 203 17.88 15.60 3.81
C SER A 203 17.24 14.69 4.87
N LEU A 204 16.22 13.89 4.51
CA LEU A 204 15.51 12.98 5.41
C LEU A 204 16.34 11.71 5.68
N LYS A 205 17.35 11.82 6.55
CA LYS A 205 18.30 10.73 6.84
C LYS A 205 17.69 9.49 7.50
N SER A 206 16.47 9.59 8.02
CA SER A 206 15.74 8.45 8.63
C SER A 206 14.91 7.65 7.62
N LEU A 207 14.86 8.07 6.36
CA LEU A 207 13.96 7.50 5.35
C LEU A 207 14.44 6.10 4.93
N MET A 208 13.59 5.11 5.17
CA MET A 208 13.85 3.70 4.90
C MET A 208 13.03 3.16 3.72
N VAL A 209 11.85 3.73 3.48
CA VAL A 209 10.94 3.29 2.40
C VAL A 209 10.47 4.49 1.61
N ILE A 210 10.69 4.44 0.30
CA ILE A 210 10.08 5.34 -0.68
C ILE A 210 9.24 4.50 -1.63
N SER A 211 7.98 4.90 -1.80
CA SER A 211 7.07 4.30 -2.77
C SER A 211 6.45 5.38 -3.65
N LEU A 212 6.80 5.36 -4.93
CA LEU A 212 6.41 6.31 -5.97
C LEU A 212 5.74 5.57 -7.15
N ASN A 213 5.15 4.40 -6.91
CA ASN A 213 4.52 3.59 -7.95
C ASN A 213 3.40 4.36 -8.65
N GLN A 214 3.13 4.06 -9.92
CA GLN A 214 2.00 4.65 -10.66
C GLN A 214 2.03 6.19 -10.67
N ASN A 215 3.15 6.77 -11.09
CA ASN A 215 3.33 8.19 -11.29
C ASN A 215 3.82 8.46 -12.73
N HIS A 216 4.40 9.63 -12.98
CA HIS A 216 4.90 10.05 -14.29
C HIS A 216 6.40 10.34 -14.29
N ILE A 217 7.15 9.72 -13.38
CA ILE A 217 8.60 9.92 -13.22
C ILE A 217 9.33 9.28 -14.41
N ALA A 218 10.15 10.06 -15.10
CA ALA A 218 10.95 9.66 -16.25
C ALA A 218 12.44 9.50 -15.91
N THR A 219 12.93 10.20 -14.88
CA THR A 219 14.31 10.11 -14.40
C THR A 219 14.40 10.15 -12.87
N LEU A 220 15.44 9.53 -12.32
CA LEU A 220 15.84 9.71 -10.92
C LEU A 220 17.16 10.48 -10.91
N PRO A 221 17.27 11.52 -10.06
CA PRO A 221 18.49 12.32 -10.03
C PRO A 221 19.52 11.71 -9.06
N PRO A 222 20.80 12.13 -9.15
CA PRO A 222 21.90 11.53 -8.38
C PRO A 222 21.72 11.61 -6.86
N GLU A 223 20.96 12.59 -6.35
CA GLU A 223 20.70 12.80 -4.93
C GLU A 223 20.02 11.58 -4.27
N VAL A 224 19.36 10.72 -5.05
CA VAL A 224 18.79 9.46 -4.53
C VAL A 224 19.85 8.62 -3.82
N GLY A 225 21.11 8.64 -4.28
CA GLY A 225 22.21 7.89 -3.67
C GLY A 225 22.64 8.39 -2.30
N THR A 226 22.17 9.57 -1.87
CA THR A 226 22.49 10.14 -0.55
C THR A 226 21.56 9.63 0.56
N LEU A 227 20.49 8.91 0.20
CA LEU A 227 19.53 8.28 1.11
C LEU A 227 20.08 6.95 1.65
N THR A 228 21.23 6.98 2.32
CA THR A 228 21.97 5.77 2.74
C THR A 228 21.20 4.86 3.72
N SER A 229 20.17 5.38 4.39
CA SER A 229 19.26 4.61 5.24
C SER A 229 18.17 3.85 4.47
N LEU A 230 18.02 4.10 3.16
CA LEU A 230 16.96 3.51 2.35
C LEU A 230 17.12 1.99 2.30
N ARG A 231 16.01 1.29 2.52
CA ARG A 231 15.88 -0.18 2.47
C ARG A 231 15.00 -0.62 1.31
N GLN A 232 13.98 0.16 0.98
CA GLN A 232 13.05 -0.19 -0.08
C GLN A 232 12.77 1.01 -0.98
N LEU A 233 12.92 0.78 -2.28
CA LEU A 233 12.60 1.75 -3.32
C LEU A 233 11.62 1.12 -4.31
N HIS A 234 10.40 1.65 -4.36
CA HIS A 234 9.35 1.20 -5.25
C HIS A 234 8.99 2.33 -6.23
N ILE A 235 9.22 2.14 -7.52
CA ILE A 235 8.93 3.10 -8.59
C ILE A 235 8.32 2.36 -9.81
N ALA A 236 7.51 1.34 -9.54
CA ALA A 236 6.81 0.57 -10.56
C ALA A 236 5.81 1.44 -11.35
N HIS A 237 5.50 1.06 -12.58
CA HIS A 237 4.48 1.73 -13.40
C HIS A 237 4.73 3.25 -13.57
N ASN A 238 5.95 3.59 -13.97
CA ASN A 238 6.38 4.96 -14.26
C ASN A 238 6.89 5.04 -15.70
N LYS A 239 7.66 6.08 -16.02
CA LYS A 239 8.25 6.31 -17.35
C LYS A 239 9.78 6.27 -17.29
N LEU A 240 10.37 5.66 -16.25
CA LEU A 240 11.81 5.67 -16.02
C LEU A 240 12.55 5.12 -17.23
N THR A 241 13.54 5.87 -17.71
CA THR A 241 14.37 5.48 -18.85
C THR A 241 15.68 4.82 -18.42
N GLY A 242 16.15 5.09 -17.20
CA GLY A 242 17.36 4.54 -16.63
C GLY A 242 17.41 4.72 -15.12
N LEU A 243 18.43 4.15 -14.49
CA LEU A 243 18.77 4.41 -13.09
C LEU A 243 20.09 5.21 -13.04
N PRO A 244 20.22 6.19 -12.12
CA PRO A 244 21.46 6.93 -11.93
C PRO A 244 22.57 6.03 -11.38
N SER A 245 23.83 6.36 -11.68
CA SER A 245 24.99 5.62 -11.15
C SER A 245 25.02 5.60 -9.63
N GLU A 246 24.48 6.63 -8.99
CA GLU A 246 24.48 6.82 -7.54
C GLU A 246 23.58 5.82 -6.81
N ILE A 247 22.74 5.05 -7.53
CA ILE A 247 22.00 3.94 -6.93
C ILE A 247 22.93 2.95 -6.20
N GLY A 248 24.15 2.76 -6.73
CA GLY A 248 25.18 1.90 -6.15
C GLY A 248 25.69 2.35 -4.77
N LEU A 249 25.41 3.59 -4.37
CA LEU A 249 25.75 4.12 -3.05
C LEU A 249 24.77 3.66 -1.96
N LEU A 250 23.60 3.14 -2.36
CA LEU A 250 22.58 2.61 -1.45
C LEU A 250 22.94 1.19 -1.00
N THR A 251 24.02 1.07 -0.23
CA THR A 251 24.57 -0.21 0.24
C THR A 251 23.61 -0.99 1.13
N GLY A 252 22.69 -0.31 1.79
CA GLY A 252 21.63 -0.90 2.62
C GLY A 252 20.32 -1.19 1.87
N LEU A 253 20.21 -0.93 0.57
CA LEU A 253 18.99 -1.19 -0.19
C LEU A 253 18.73 -2.69 -0.28
N GLU A 254 17.56 -3.13 0.19
CA GLU A 254 17.14 -4.53 0.24
C GLU A 254 16.17 -4.88 -0.90
N VAL A 255 15.30 -3.93 -1.26
CA VAL A 255 14.24 -4.14 -2.25
C VAL A 255 14.22 -3.01 -3.27
N LEU A 256 14.35 -3.37 -4.55
CA LEU A 256 14.25 -2.44 -5.67
C LEU A 256 13.18 -2.92 -6.65
N ILE A 257 12.05 -2.22 -6.70
CA ILE A 257 10.93 -2.54 -7.58
C ILE A 257 10.77 -1.41 -8.60
N VAL A 258 11.14 -1.69 -9.85
CA VAL A 258 11.11 -0.71 -10.96
C VAL A 258 10.48 -1.32 -12.22
N ASN A 259 9.61 -2.31 -12.04
CA ASN A 259 8.88 -2.97 -13.12
C ASN A 259 7.87 -2.03 -13.82
N ASN A 260 7.51 -2.34 -15.06
CA ASN A 260 6.62 -1.53 -15.89
C ASN A 260 7.15 -0.09 -16.06
N ASN A 261 8.39 0.02 -16.53
CA ASN A 261 9.04 1.27 -16.89
C ASN A 261 9.58 1.17 -18.33
N ARG A 262 10.50 2.07 -18.71
CA ARG A 262 11.14 2.13 -20.04
C ARG A 262 12.66 2.01 -19.91
N ILE A 263 13.13 1.29 -18.90
CA ILE A 263 14.55 1.16 -18.58
C ILE A 263 15.22 0.32 -19.66
N HIS A 264 16.23 0.88 -20.33
CA HIS A 264 16.97 0.20 -21.39
C HIS A 264 18.32 -0.36 -20.94
N SER A 265 18.89 0.18 -19.87
CA SER A 265 20.12 -0.33 -19.24
C SER A 265 20.11 -0.11 -17.72
N ILE A 266 20.91 -0.90 -17.02
CA ILE A 266 21.18 -0.76 -15.59
C ILE A 266 22.65 -0.35 -15.42
N PRO A 267 22.97 0.65 -14.58
CA PRO A 267 24.34 1.08 -14.40
C PRO A 267 25.18 -0.02 -13.72
N GLU A 268 26.46 -0.11 -14.07
CA GLU A 268 27.38 -1.09 -13.45
C GLU A 268 27.49 -0.91 -11.93
N SER A 269 27.23 0.30 -11.43
CA SER A 269 27.24 0.63 -10.01
C SER A 269 26.19 -0.14 -9.19
N ILE A 270 25.18 -0.76 -9.82
CA ILE A 270 24.19 -1.60 -9.11
C ILE A 270 24.84 -2.69 -8.26
N GLY A 271 26.02 -3.19 -8.66
CA GLY A 271 26.79 -4.15 -7.87
C GLY A 271 27.32 -3.63 -6.53
N GLY A 272 27.19 -2.32 -6.25
CA GLY A 272 27.48 -1.70 -4.96
C GLY A 272 26.36 -1.84 -3.92
N CYS A 273 25.14 -2.16 -4.35
CA CYS A 273 23.98 -2.39 -3.47
C CYS A 273 24.06 -3.76 -2.78
N ALA A 274 25.05 -3.95 -1.91
CA ALA A 274 25.42 -5.25 -1.35
C ALA A 274 24.28 -5.99 -0.62
N SER A 275 23.31 -5.26 -0.06
CA SER A 275 22.20 -5.81 0.71
C SER A 275 20.96 -6.15 -0.12
N LEU A 276 21.00 -6.05 -1.46
CA LEU A 276 19.82 -6.31 -2.29
C LEU A 276 19.38 -7.77 -2.20
N ILE A 277 18.13 -7.96 -1.81
CA ILE A 277 17.47 -9.26 -1.65
C ILE A 277 16.49 -9.51 -2.80
N GLU A 278 15.78 -8.48 -3.23
CA GLU A 278 14.74 -8.58 -4.26
C GLU A 278 14.85 -7.42 -5.26
N VAL A 279 14.92 -7.78 -6.54
CA VAL A 279 14.96 -6.84 -7.66
C VAL A 279 13.89 -7.24 -8.67
N ASP A 280 12.95 -6.32 -8.93
CA ASP A 280 11.95 -6.48 -9.98
C ASP A 280 12.17 -5.44 -11.09
N LEU A 281 12.65 -5.94 -12.23
CA LEU A 281 12.92 -5.22 -13.46
C LEU A 281 11.97 -5.65 -14.59
N SER A 282 10.90 -6.36 -14.25
CA SER A 282 9.95 -6.89 -15.22
C SER A 282 9.33 -5.81 -16.10
N SER A 283 9.00 -6.14 -17.36
CA SER A 283 8.27 -5.24 -18.27
C SER A 283 9.01 -3.91 -18.44
N ASN A 284 10.26 -4.01 -18.87
CA ASN A 284 11.14 -2.89 -19.24
C ASN A 284 11.68 -3.15 -20.66
N LEU A 285 12.70 -2.38 -21.07
CA LEU A 285 13.32 -2.45 -22.39
C LEU A 285 14.77 -2.92 -22.29
N LEU A 286 15.12 -3.71 -21.27
CA LEU A 286 16.49 -4.15 -21.02
C LEU A 286 16.97 -5.08 -22.13
N VAL A 287 18.16 -4.80 -22.67
CA VAL A 287 18.82 -5.64 -23.68
C VAL A 287 19.93 -6.50 -23.07
N GLU A 288 20.58 -5.98 -22.03
CA GLU A 288 21.62 -6.67 -21.27
C GLU A 288 21.56 -6.30 -19.78
N LEU A 289 22.21 -7.11 -18.95
CA LEU A 289 22.50 -6.79 -17.56
C LEU A 289 24.01 -6.66 -17.40
N PRO A 290 24.51 -5.69 -16.60
CA PRO A 290 25.94 -5.58 -16.35
C PRO A 290 26.44 -6.78 -15.55
N GLU A 291 27.68 -7.20 -15.79
CA GLU A 291 28.32 -8.31 -15.06
C GLU A 291 28.37 -8.08 -13.54
N THR A 292 28.30 -6.81 -13.12
CA THR A 292 28.26 -6.42 -11.71
C THR A 292 26.99 -6.83 -10.97
N VAL A 293 25.88 -7.19 -11.65
CA VAL A 293 24.71 -7.80 -11.02
C VAL A 293 25.09 -9.08 -10.28
N SER A 294 26.08 -9.82 -10.80
CA SER A 294 26.61 -11.02 -10.16
C SER A 294 27.26 -10.74 -8.78
N LYS A 295 27.60 -9.48 -8.46
CA LYS A 295 28.16 -9.11 -7.14
C LYS A 295 27.11 -9.07 -6.01
N LEU A 296 25.82 -9.14 -6.34
CA LEU A 296 24.72 -9.10 -5.38
C LEU A 296 24.57 -10.46 -4.68
N LYS A 297 25.37 -10.69 -3.64
CA LYS A 297 25.46 -11.99 -2.94
C LYS A 297 24.18 -12.38 -2.20
N ASP A 298 23.47 -11.39 -1.66
CA ASP A 298 22.26 -11.59 -0.86
C ASP A 298 20.98 -11.68 -1.71
N LEU A 299 21.10 -11.56 -3.04
CA LEU A 299 19.99 -11.53 -3.97
C LEU A 299 19.28 -12.90 -3.99
N LYS A 300 18.01 -12.91 -3.60
CA LYS A 300 17.17 -14.11 -3.54
C LYS A 300 16.18 -14.20 -4.68
N ALA A 301 15.71 -13.04 -5.17
CA ALA A 301 14.71 -12.95 -6.21
C ALA A 301 15.08 -11.88 -7.25
N LEU A 302 15.13 -12.32 -8.51
CA LEU A 302 15.37 -11.45 -9.66
C LEU A 302 14.27 -11.68 -10.70
N TYR A 303 13.46 -10.66 -10.95
CA TYR A 303 12.40 -10.70 -11.95
C TYR A 303 12.78 -9.85 -13.16
N LEU A 304 12.84 -10.49 -14.33
CA LEU A 304 13.29 -9.91 -15.59
C LEU A 304 12.29 -10.17 -16.73
N LYS A 305 11.10 -10.70 -16.41
CA LYS A 305 10.08 -11.04 -17.42
C LYS A 305 9.79 -9.87 -18.34
N ASN A 306 9.42 -10.14 -19.59
CA ASN A 306 9.06 -9.15 -20.61
C ASN A 306 10.15 -8.08 -20.77
N ASN A 307 11.36 -8.50 -21.14
CA ASN A 307 12.49 -7.65 -21.51
C ASN A 307 13.13 -8.18 -22.80
N GLY A 308 13.97 -7.39 -23.47
CA GLY A 308 14.73 -7.78 -24.66
C GLY A 308 16.05 -8.50 -24.36
N LEU A 309 16.17 -9.15 -23.20
CA LEU A 309 17.41 -9.80 -22.77
C LEU A 309 17.71 -11.03 -23.63
N LYS A 310 18.95 -11.13 -24.09
CA LYS A 310 19.45 -12.28 -24.88
C LYS A 310 20.40 -13.19 -24.11
N SER A 311 21.04 -12.65 -23.09
CA SER A 311 21.99 -13.35 -22.24
C SER A 311 21.85 -12.85 -20.79
N LEU A 312 22.43 -13.63 -19.88
CA LEU A 312 22.64 -13.23 -18.50
C LEU A 312 24.16 -13.13 -18.24
N PRO A 313 24.56 -12.37 -17.20
CA PRO A 313 25.94 -12.38 -16.73
C PRO A 313 26.45 -13.79 -16.50
N SER A 314 27.65 -14.09 -17.01
CA SER A 314 28.22 -15.44 -17.02
C SER A 314 28.36 -16.05 -15.62
N SER A 315 28.57 -15.19 -14.62
CA SER A 315 28.83 -15.58 -13.23
C SER A 315 27.61 -15.43 -12.30
N ILE A 316 26.41 -15.19 -12.83
CA ILE A 316 25.23 -14.87 -12.01
C ILE A 316 24.89 -15.98 -11.02
N PHE A 317 24.89 -17.25 -11.45
CA PHE A 317 24.56 -18.37 -10.55
C PHE A 317 25.69 -18.78 -9.62
N LYS A 318 26.94 -18.51 -10.04
CA LYS A 318 28.14 -18.75 -9.24
C LYS A 318 28.27 -17.78 -8.08
N LEU A 319 27.99 -16.49 -8.32
CA LEU A 319 28.25 -15.43 -7.34
C LEU A 319 26.99 -15.02 -6.55
N CYS A 320 25.79 -15.08 -7.14
CA CYS A 320 24.53 -14.90 -6.41
C CYS A 320 24.11 -16.22 -5.74
N CYS A 321 24.84 -16.59 -4.68
CA CYS A 321 24.68 -17.86 -3.98
C CYS A 321 23.30 -18.06 -3.33
N GLU A 322 22.57 -16.98 -3.07
CA GLU A 322 21.24 -17.01 -2.45
C GLU A 322 20.09 -16.99 -3.47
N LEU A 323 20.40 -16.82 -4.77
CA LEU A 323 19.39 -16.67 -5.81
C LEU A 323 18.55 -17.95 -5.91
N SER A 324 17.23 -17.80 -5.78
CA SER A 324 16.28 -18.92 -5.77
C SER A 324 15.04 -18.68 -6.64
N ILE A 325 14.75 -17.41 -6.95
CA ILE A 325 13.73 -17.02 -7.93
C ILE A 325 14.44 -16.25 -9.04
N LEU A 326 14.24 -16.75 -10.27
CA LEU A 326 14.61 -16.06 -11.48
C LEU A 326 13.44 -16.18 -12.46
N ASP A 327 12.83 -15.05 -12.80
CA ASP A 327 11.74 -14.99 -13.78
C ASP A 327 12.24 -14.36 -15.09
N LEU A 328 12.25 -15.15 -16.15
CA LEU A 328 12.74 -14.79 -17.49
C LEU A 328 11.63 -14.89 -18.55
N HIS A 329 10.37 -15.06 -18.13
CA HIS A 329 9.26 -15.23 -19.07
C HIS A 329 9.19 -14.05 -20.06
N GLY A 330 9.06 -14.31 -21.35
CA GLY A 330 8.99 -13.23 -22.35
C GLY A 330 10.32 -12.48 -22.53
N THR A 331 11.45 -13.16 -22.32
CA THR A 331 12.78 -12.75 -22.79
C THR A 331 13.23 -13.66 -23.94
N GLU A 332 14.35 -13.36 -24.59
CA GLU A 332 14.95 -14.20 -25.64
C GLU A 332 15.86 -15.30 -25.06
N ILE A 333 15.99 -15.39 -23.73
CA ILE A 333 16.85 -16.36 -23.06
C ILE A 333 16.16 -17.74 -23.03
N THR A 334 16.79 -18.73 -23.67
CA THR A 334 16.32 -20.12 -23.66
C THR A 334 16.91 -20.90 -22.50
N MET A 335 16.23 -21.98 -22.08
CA MET A 335 16.73 -22.85 -21.01
C MET A 335 18.07 -23.52 -21.35
N ASP A 336 18.37 -23.73 -22.63
CA ASP A 336 19.64 -24.33 -23.05
C ASP A 336 20.83 -23.38 -22.82
N VAL A 337 20.62 -22.07 -23.00
CA VAL A 337 21.63 -21.05 -22.65
C VAL A 337 21.86 -21.03 -21.14
N ILE A 338 20.79 -21.05 -20.35
CA ILE A 338 20.87 -20.95 -18.88
C ILE A 338 21.60 -22.16 -18.28
N ARG A 339 21.36 -23.36 -18.81
CA ARG A 339 22.00 -24.60 -18.35
C ARG A 339 23.52 -24.64 -18.58
N GLN A 340 24.03 -23.84 -19.52
CA GLN A 340 25.46 -23.75 -19.81
C GLN A 340 26.19 -22.78 -18.86
N LEU A 341 25.47 -21.98 -18.07
CA LEU A 341 26.06 -21.00 -17.17
C LEU A 341 26.65 -21.68 -15.92
N GLU A 342 27.79 -21.17 -15.48
CA GLU A 342 28.51 -21.70 -14.31
C GLU A 342 27.66 -21.51 -13.04
N GLY A 343 27.48 -22.59 -12.26
CA GLY A 343 26.71 -22.57 -11.02
C GLY A 343 25.20 -22.85 -11.19
N TRP A 344 24.73 -23.13 -12.42
CA TRP A 344 23.33 -23.46 -12.70
C TRP A 344 22.78 -24.58 -11.80
N GLU A 345 23.53 -25.67 -11.60
CA GLU A 345 23.07 -26.82 -10.80
C GLU A 345 22.70 -26.43 -9.36
N ASN A 346 23.55 -25.61 -8.71
CA ASN A 346 23.31 -25.11 -7.37
C ASN A 346 22.07 -24.19 -7.32
N PHE A 347 21.90 -23.32 -8.33
CA PHE A 347 20.72 -22.48 -8.45
C PHE A 347 19.45 -23.33 -8.63
N ASP A 348 19.49 -24.33 -9.51
CA ASP A 348 18.35 -25.20 -9.80
C ASP A 348 17.93 -26.04 -8.59
N GLU A 349 18.88 -26.51 -7.78
CA GLU A 349 18.60 -27.15 -6.50
C GLU A 349 17.88 -26.21 -5.53
N ARG A 350 18.38 -24.98 -5.35
CA ARG A 350 17.72 -23.97 -4.50
C ARG A 350 16.30 -23.65 -4.99
N ARG A 351 16.13 -23.48 -6.30
CA ARG A 351 14.85 -23.21 -6.95
C ARG A 351 13.85 -24.35 -6.71
N ARG A 352 14.27 -25.61 -6.91
CA ARG A 352 13.44 -26.80 -6.66
C ARG A 352 13.09 -26.98 -5.18
N SER A 353 14.06 -26.83 -4.28
CA SER A 353 13.84 -26.90 -2.82
C SER A 353 12.80 -25.86 -2.36
N LYS A 354 12.87 -24.64 -2.88
CA LYS A 354 11.88 -23.59 -2.60
C LYS A 354 10.49 -23.97 -3.10
N HIS A 355 10.39 -24.47 -4.34
CA HIS A 355 9.10 -24.90 -4.90
C HIS A 355 8.47 -26.06 -4.10
N GLN A 356 9.28 -27.05 -3.70
CA GLN A 356 8.81 -28.16 -2.87
C GLN A 356 8.26 -27.66 -1.53
N LYS A 357 9.00 -26.80 -0.82
CA LYS A 357 8.55 -26.19 0.44
C LYS A 357 7.21 -25.44 0.29
N GLN A 358 6.98 -24.79 -0.86
CA GLN A 358 5.72 -24.11 -1.14
C GLN A 358 4.56 -25.09 -1.34
N LEU A 359 4.79 -26.23 -1.99
CA LEU A 359 3.80 -27.29 -2.14
C LEU A 359 3.45 -27.92 -0.79
N ASP A 360 4.46 -28.30 0.00
CA ASP A 360 4.28 -28.92 1.32
C ASP A 360 3.47 -28.01 2.26
N PHE A 361 3.72 -26.70 2.21
CA PHE A 361 2.94 -25.72 2.97
C PHE A 361 1.47 -25.65 2.53
N ARG A 362 1.19 -25.68 1.22
CA ARG A 362 -0.19 -25.66 0.68
C ARG A 362 -0.96 -26.94 1.00
N VAL A 363 -0.31 -28.09 0.91
CA VAL A 363 -0.90 -29.39 1.31
C VAL A 363 -1.22 -29.38 2.81
N SER A 364 -0.31 -28.86 3.65
CA SER A 364 -0.50 -28.76 5.10
C SER A 364 -1.62 -27.80 5.51
N SER A 365 -1.91 -26.75 4.74
CA SER A 365 -3.07 -25.88 5.00
C SER A 365 -4.40 -26.52 4.55
N SER A 366 -4.37 -27.42 3.56
CA SER A 366 -5.54 -28.19 3.11
C SER A 366 -5.88 -29.35 4.04
N ALA A 367 -4.89 -29.94 4.73
CA ALA A 367 -5.08 -31.11 5.59
C ALA A 367 -5.72 -30.81 6.95
N LYS A 368 -5.98 -29.53 7.29
CA LYS A 368 -6.56 -29.11 8.59
C LYS A 368 -8.07 -28.84 8.57
N PHE A 369 -8.81 -29.25 7.53
CA PHE A 369 -10.23 -28.91 7.41
C PHE A 369 -11.18 -30.09 7.13
N ASP A 370 -10.74 -31.35 7.27
CA ASP A 370 -11.61 -32.49 6.93
C ASP A 370 -11.51 -33.71 7.88
N GLU A 371 -11.48 -33.45 9.18
CA GLU A 371 -11.72 -34.49 10.20
C GLU A 371 -12.68 -33.95 11.27
N GLY A 372 -13.99 -34.07 11.01
CA GLY A 372 -14.98 -33.68 12.02
C GLY A 372 -16.46 -33.76 11.65
N ALA A 373 -16.82 -34.22 10.46
CA ALA A 373 -18.22 -34.41 10.07
C ALA A 373 -18.43 -35.84 9.59
N ASP A 374 -18.43 -36.79 10.53
CA ASP A 374 -19.20 -38.04 10.44
C ASP A 374 -18.96 -38.89 11.70
N LYS A 375 -19.62 -38.51 12.79
CA LYS A 375 -20.04 -39.43 13.86
C LYS A 375 -21.34 -38.92 14.48
N SER A 376 -22.46 -39.37 13.94
CA SER A 376 -23.76 -39.44 14.63
C SER A 376 -24.43 -40.76 14.29
#